data_AF-A0A962TR49-F1
#
_entry.id   AF-A0A962TR49-F1
#
_cell.length_a   1.000
_cell.length_b   1.000
_cell.length_c   1.000
_cell.angle_alpha   90.00
_cell.angle_beta   90.00
_cell.angle_gamma   90.00
#
_symmetry.space_group_name_H-M   'P 1'
#
loop_
_entity.id
_entity.type
_entity.pdbx_description
1 polymer ?
#
loop_
_entity_poly.entity_id
_entity_poly.type
_entity_poly.pdbx_seq_one_letter_code
_entity_poly.pdbx_strand_id
1 'polypeptide(L)'
;MADFYDDGSKRHGDDGLTPLNSSKIPAKKTAVALKDSMGGKKVPRIAAAGRGTMAEKILQLAFENDIKVREDSDLAEMLATIELDSPIPSEAFMAVGEILSYLYRANGQDDPFDTILEDKS
;
A
#
# COMPACT_ATOMS: atom_id res chain seq x y z
N MET A 1 -70.19 -11.23 2.38
CA MET A 1 -69.66 -11.98 1.23
C MET A 1 -69.25 -10.95 0.18
N ALA A 2 -67.98 -10.94 -0.21
CA ALA A 2 -67.30 -10.09 -1.21
C ALA A 2 -66.85 -8.67 -0.78
N ASP A 3 -65.75 -8.64 -0.01
CA ASP A 3 -64.46 -7.98 -0.32
C ASP A 3 -64.49 -6.66 -1.10
N PHE A 4 -64.34 -5.55 -0.36
CA PHE A 4 -63.99 -4.25 -0.93
C PHE A 4 -62.47 -4.11 -0.96
N TYR A 5 -61.92 -3.98 -2.17
CA TYR A 5 -60.49 -3.94 -2.43
C TYR A 5 -59.82 -2.69 -1.87
N ASP A 6 -58.68 -2.93 -1.21
CA ASP A 6 -57.63 -2.00 -0.85
C ASP A 6 -56.89 -1.54 -2.12
N ASP A 7 -57.03 -0.26 -2.49
CA ASP A 7 -56.21 0.39 -3.50
C ASP A 7 -55.96 1.85 -3.09
N GLY A 8 -54.68 2.22 -3.04
CA GLY A 8 -54.29 3.62 -2.89
C GLY A 8 -53.27 3.91 -1.79
N SER A 9 -52.20 3.11 -1.70
CA SER A 9 -50.95 3.48 -1.02
C SER A 9 -50.30 4.72 -1.66
N LYS A 10 -50.82 5.92 -1.40
CA LYS A 10 -50.06 7.16 -1.56
C LYS A 10 -49.41 7.53 -0.23
N ARG A 11 -48.37 6.77 0.13
CA ARG A 11 -47.38 7.23 1.11
C ARG A 11 -46.35 8.06 0.36
N HIS A 12 -46.60 9.36 0.39
CA HIS A 12 -45.62 10.39 0.11
C HIS A 12 -44.48 10.24 1.14
N GLY A 13 -43.31 9.83 0.70
CA GLY A 13 -42.06 9.77 1.45
C GLY A 13 -40.96 9.53 0.43
N ASP A 14 -40.24 10.57 0.03
CA ASP A 14 -38.86 10.73 0.52
C ASP A 14 -38.04 9.46 0.31
N ASP A 15 -37.50 9.33 -0.90
CA ASP A 15 -36.22 8.70 -1.12
C ASP A 15 -35.37 9.63 -1.99
N GLY A 16 -34.94 10.72 -1.37
CA GLY A 16 -33.90 11.62 -1.88
C GLY A 16 -32.62 10.85 -2.25
N LEU A 17 -32.57 10.33 -3.47
CA LEU A 17 -31.39 9.69 -4.04
C LEU A 17 -30.82 10.56 -5.15
N THR A 18 -30.21 11.66 -4.75
CA THR A 18 -28.93 12.16 -5.30
C THR A 18 -28.44 13.28 -4.39
N PRO A 19 -27.13 13.41 -4.10
CA PRO A 19 -26.02 12.94 -4.91
C PRO A 19 -25.21 11.82 -4.23
N LEU A 20 -24.71 10.84 -5.00
CA LEU A 20 -23.47 10.18 -4.59
C LEU A 20 -22.38 11.24 -4.70
N ASN A 21 -22.25 11.97 -3.60
CA ASN A 21 -21.19 12.90 -3.32
C ASN A 21 -19.85 12.20 -3.59
N SER A 22 -19.29 12.41 -4.78
CA SER A 22 -17.91 12.12 -5.13
C SER A 22 -16.95 13.10 -4.44
N SER A 23 -17.30 13.57 -3.24
CA SER A 23 -16.31 14.08 -2.30
C SER A 23 -15.35 12.94 -2.05
N LYS A 24 -14.21 13.01 -2.74
CA LYS A 24 -12.92 12.47 -2.33
C LYS A 24 -13.08 11.57 -1.12
N ILE A 25 -13.35 10.28 -1.36
CA ILE A 25 -13.08 9.28 -0.33
C ILE A 25 -11.63 9.58 0.06
N PRO A 26 -11.35 10.01 1.30
CA PRO A 26 -9.99 10.39 1.65
C PRO A 26 -9.13 9.20 1.28
N ALA A 27 -8.15 9.42 0.38
CA ALA A 27 -7.28 8.37 -0.12
C ALA A 27 -6.76 7.65 1.13
N LYS A 28 -7.25 6.43 1.35
CA LYS A 28 -6.98 5.71 2.59
C LYS A 28 -5.48 5.49 2.57
N LYS A 29 -4.75 6.03 3.56
CA LYS A 29 -3.29 5.89 3.66
C LYS A 29 -2.92 4.43 3.43
N THR A 30 -1.95 4.20 2.56
CA THR A 30 -1.41 2.88 2.26
C THR A 30 0.00 2.81 2.82
N ALA A 31 0.34 1.74 3.53
CA ALA A 31 1.69 1.50 4.00
C ALA A 31 2.08 0.05 3.76
N VAL A 32 3.33 -0.14 3.38
CA VAL A 32 3.93 -1.44 3.12
C VAL A 32 5.27 -1.49 3.85
N ALA A 33 5.50 -2.58 4.58
CA ALA A 33 6.77 -2.86 5.22
C ALA A 33 7.53 -3.90 4.40
N LEU A 34 8.80 -3.62 4.15
CA LEU A 34 9.70 -4.49 3.43
C LEU A 34 10.69 -5.14 4.40
N LYS A 35 11.07 -6.38 4.12
CA LYS A 35 12.09 -7.10 4.86
C LYS A 35 13.17 -7.58 3.90
N ASP A 36 14.40 -7.18 4.20
CA ASP A 36 15.58 -7.76 3.58
C ASP A 36 15.95 -9.09 4.26
N SER A 37 16.43 -10.04 3.47
CA SER A 37 16.96 -11.30 3.98
C SER A 37 18.46 -11.16 4.19
N MET A 38 18.89 -11.26 5.45
CA MET A 38 20.31 -11.22 5.83
C MET A 38 21.17 -12.09 4.90
N GLY A 39 22.13 -11.46 4.23
CA GLY A 39 23.12 -12.14 3.39
C GLY A 39 23.11 -11.77 1.91
N GLY A 40 22.36 -10.75 1.47
CA GLY A 40 22.50 -10.11 0.15
C GLY A 40 22.15 -11.00 -1.07
N LYS A 41 21.82 -12.27 -0.87
CA LYS A 41 21.56 -13.26 -1.93
C LYS A 41 20.08 -13.42 -2.28
N LYS A 42 19.17 -12.77 -1.54
CA LYS A 42 17.73 -12.93 -1.71
C LYS A 42 17.05 -11.59 -1.94
N VAL A 43 16.12 -11.57 -2.88
CA VAL A 43 15.26 -10.43 -3.19
C VAL A 43 14.48 -10.01 -1.93
N PRO A 44 14.39 -8.71 -1.63
CA PRO A 44 13.59 -8.21 -0.52
C PRO A 44 12.12 -8.61 -0.68
N ARG A 45 11.43 -8.79 0.45
CA ARG A 45 10.06 -9.34 0.49
C ARG A 45 9.10 -8.41 1.21
N ILE A 46 7.82 -8.55 0.89
CA ILE A 46 6.74 -7.85 1.60
C ILE A 46 6.55 -8.50 2.96
N ALA A 47 6.82 -7.77 4.04
CA ALA A 47 6.61 -8.24 5.41
C ALA A 47 5.21 -7.89 5.93
N ALA A 48 4.69 -6.72 5.53
CA ALA A 48 3.34 -6.29 5.88
C ALA A 48 2.82 -5.33 4.80
N ALA A 49 1.50 -5.31 4.60
CA ALA A 49 0.82 -4.33 3.77
C ALA A 49 -0.54 -4.00 4.39
N GLY A 50 -0.95 -2.73 4.33
CA GLY A 50 -2.19 -2.29 4.95
C GLY A 50 -2.71 -0.97 4.39
N ARG A 51 -4.01 -0.75 4.57
CA ARG A 51 -4.72 0.48 4.19
C ARG A 51 -5.47 1.06 5.39
N GLY A 52 -5.63 2.38 5.43
CA GLY A 52 -6.32 3.08 6.52
C GLY A 52 -5.68 2.79 7.88
N THR A 53 -6.48 2.29 8.82
CA THR A 53 -6.02 2.01 10.20
C THR A 53 -4.89 0.99 10.27
N MET A 54 -4.82 0.05 9.32
CA MET A 54 -3.70 -0.90 9.27
C MET A 54 -2.41 -0.22 8.81
N ALA A 55 -2.50 0.73 7.87
CA ALA A 55 -1.34 1.51 7.44
C ALA A 55 -0.79 2.36 8.60
N GLU A 56 -1.68 2.97 9.39
CA GLU A 56 -1.30 3.75 10.57
C GLU A 56 -0.56 2.90 11.61
N LYS A 57 -1.01 1.67 11.86
CA LYS A 57 -0.31 0.73 12.74
C LYS A 57 1.07 0.33 12.22
N ILE A 58 1.20 0.08 10.91
CA ILE A 58 2.49 -0.24 10.28
C ILE A 58 3.47 0.92 10.48
N LEU A 59 3.01 2.15 10.21
CA LEU A 59 3.83 3.36 10.38
C LEU A 59 4.21 3.58 11.85
N GLN A 60 3.26 3.41 12.77
CA GLN A 60 3.52 3.51 14.19
C GLN A 60 4.62 2.53 14.64
N LEU A 61 4.51 1.26 14.26
CA LEU A 61 5.53 0.26 14.57
C LEU A 61 6.88 0.59 13.93
N ALA A 62 6.88 1.12 12.71
CA ALA A 62 8.11 1.55 12.05
C ALA A 62 8.82 2.65 12.86
N PHE A 63 8.08 3.68 13.29
CA PHE A 63 8.63 4.76 14.11
C PHE A 63 9.10 4.29 15.49
N GLU A 64 8.35 3.39 16.14
CA GLU A 64 8.72 2.80 17.43
C GLU A 64 10.02 1.98 17.37
N ASN A 65 10.34 1.42 16.19
CA ASN A 65 11.52 0.56 15.99
C ASN A 65 12.66 1.26 15.21
N ASP A 66 12.61 2.58 15.03
CA ASP A 66 13.55 3.37 14.20
C ASP A 66 13.70 2.83 12.75
N ILE A 67 12.66 2.20 12.22
CA ILE A 67 12.63 1.75 10.82
C ILE A 67 12.42 2.98 9.94
N LYS A 68 13.28 3.16 8.94
CA LYS A 68 13.19 4.29 8.01
C LYS A 68 11.90 4.19 7.17
N VAL A 69 11.16 5.29 7.13
CA VAL A 69 9.91 5.42 6.36
C VAL A 69 10.14 6.37 5.19
N ARG A 70 9.64 5.99 4.00
CA ARG A 70 9.57 6.84 2.82
C ARG A 70 8.12 6.96 2.36
N GLU A 71 7.76 8.16 1.92
CA GLU A 71 6.43 8.45 1.38
C GLU A 71 6.50 8.41 -0.14
N ASP A 72 5.84 7.42 -0.73
CA ASP A 72 5.64 7.26 -2.16
C ASP A 72 4.29 6.58 -2.37
N SER A 73 3.30 7.36 -2.84
CA SER A 73 1.91 6.89 -2.92
C SER A 73 1.73 5.82 -3.99
N ASP A 74 2.32 6.03 -5.18
CA ASP A 74 2.22 5.09 -6.30
C ASP A 74 2.92 3.76 -5.97
N LEU A 75 4.13 3.82 -5.41
CA LEU A 75 4.86 2.62 -4.99
C LEU A 75 4.14 1.90 -3.85
N ALA A 76 3.62 2.62 -2.85
CA ALA A 76 2.88 2.01 -1.75
C ALA A 76 1.60 1.31 -2.25
N GLU A 77 0.85 1.92 -3.18
CA GLU A 77 -0.34 1.30 -3.76
C GLU A 77 0.00 0.06 -4.58
N MET A 78 1.03 0.13 -5.43
CA MET A 78 1.52 -1.01 -6.20
C MET A 78 1.91 -2.16 -5.28
N LEU A 79 2.76 -1.88 -4.29
CA LEU A 79 3.28 -2.90 -3.37
C LEU A 79 2.19 -3.48 -2.47
N ALA A 80 1.15 -2.71 -2.14
CA ALA A 80 0.04 -3.18 -1.32
C ALA A 80 -0.89 -4.18 -2.05
N THR A 81 -0.74 -4.36 -3.36
CA THR A 81 -1.46 -5.41 -4.11
C THR A 81 -0.78 -6.77 -4.06
N ILE A 82 0.46 -6.84 -3.58
CA ILE A 82 1.27 -8.05 -3.53
C ILE A 82 0.95 -8.85 -2.26
N GLU A 83 1.01 -10.18 -2.36
CA GLU A 83 0.86 -11.07 -1.21
C GLU A 83 2.03 -10.96 -0.22
N LEU A 84 1.73 -11.17 1.07
CA LEU A 84 2.75 -11.22 2.12
C LEU A 84 3.78 -12.33 1.85
N ASP A 85 5.01 -12.11 2.30
CA ASP A 85 6.18 -12.98 2.08
C ASP A 85 6.57 -13.20 0.62
N SER A 86 5.90 -12.55 -0.33
CA SER A 86 6.28 -12.58 -1.74
C SER A 86 7.48 -11.68 -2.03
N PRO A 87 8.33 -12.06 -3.01
CA PRO A 87 9.38 -11.18 -3.52
C PRO A 87 8.76 -9.94 -4.18
N ILE A 88 9.49 -8.83 -4.16
CA ILE A 88 9.07 -7.62 -4.87
C ILE A 88 9.05 -7.88 -6.39
N PRO A 89 7.98 -7.47 -7.11
CA PRO A 89 7.88 -7.63 -8.55
C PRO A 89 8.88 -6.75 -9.28
N SER A 90 9.25 -7.16 -10.49
CA SER A 90 10.21 -6.45 -11.36
C SER A 90 9.89 -4.96 -11.54
N GLU A 91 8.60 -4.65 -11.62
CA GLU A 91 8.04 -3.31 -11.83
C GLU A 91 8.34 -2.36 -10.67
N ALA A 92 8.40 -2.90 -9.44
CA ALA A 92 8.74 -2.14 -8.24
C ALA A 92 10.21 -2.30 -7.83
N PHE A 93 10.93 -3.25 -8.44
CA PHE A 93 12.29 -3.61 -8.03
C PHE A 93 13.27 -2.44 -8.15
N MET A 94 13.19 -1.67 -9.25
CA MET A 94 14.03 -0.49 -9.46
C MET A 94 13.80 0.60 -8.40
N ALA A 95 12.53 0.93 -8.15
CA ALA A 95 12.17 1.97 -7.17
C ALA A 95 12.56 1.58 -5.74
N VAL A 96 12.29 0.33 -5.35
CA VAL A 96 12.73 -0.18 -4.05
C VAL A 96 14.26 -0.26 -3.97
N GLY A 97 14.92 -0.70 -5.05
CA GLY A 97 16.38 -0.79 -5.14
C GLY A 97 17.05 0.56 -4.92
N GLU A 98 16.53 1.64 -5.50
CA GLU A 98 17.04 3.00 -5.27
C GLU A 98 16.94 3.41 -3.79
N ILE A 99 15.80 3.13 -3.15
CA ILE A 99 15.61 3.43 -1.73
C ILE A 99 16.58 2.63 -0.86
N LEU A 100 16.73 1.34 -1.14
CA LEU A 100 17.64 0.46 -0.40
C LEU A 100 19.10 0.85 -0.63
N SER A 101 19.49 1.14 -1.88
CA SER A 101 20.81 1.65 -2.25
C SER A 101 21.19 2.88 -1.43
N TYR A 102 20.28 3.85 -1.36
CA TYR A 102 20.47 5.03 -0.53
C TYR A 102 20.70 4.67 0.95
N LEU A 103 19.96 3.69 1.50
CA LEU A 103 20.10 3.25 2.88
C LEU A 103 21.43 2.51 3.13
N TYR A 104 21.84 1.59 2.27
CA TYR A 104 23.14 0.89 2.41
C TYR A 104 24.30 1.87 2.35
N ARG A 105 24.27 2.80 1.39
CA ARG A 105 25.30 3.84 1.24
C ARG A 105 25.33 4.79 2.44
N ALA A 106 24.16 5.17 2.97
CA ALA A 106 24.06 5.98 4.18
C ALA A 106 24.60 5.26 5.43
N ASN A 107 24.48 3.93 5.48
CA ASN A 107 24.99 3.08 6.55
C ASN A 107 26.46 2.66 6.35
N GLY A 108 27.11 3.05 5.24
CA GLY A 108 28.49 2.65 4.92
C GLY A 108 28.65 1.16 4.61
N GLN A 109 27.59 0.51 4.15
CA GLN A 109 27.57 -0.91 3.78
C GLN A 109 27.71 -1.08 2.27
N ASP A 110 28.23 -2.24 1.83
CA ASP A 110 28.23 -2.61 0.42
C ASP A 110 26.81 -2.66 -0.13
N ASP A 111 26.56 -1.90 -1.20
CA ASP A 111 25.27 -1.80 -1.84
C ASP A 111 25.11 -2.89 -2.91
N PRO A 112 24.27 -3.93 -2.68
CA PRO A 112 24.07 -4.97 -3.67
C PRO A 112 23.30 -4.49 -4.91
N PHE A 113 22.67 -3.31 -4.86
CA PHE A 113 21.89 -2.75 -5.96
C PHE A 113 22.71 -1.87 -6.91
N ASP A 114 23.89 -1.39 -6.49
CA ASP A 114 24.79 -0.57 -7.33
C ASP A 114 25.41 -1.41 -8.48
N THR A 115 25.69 -2.69 -8.21
CA THR A 115 26.35 -3.60 -9.15
C THR A 115 25.55 -3.95 -10.42
N ILE A 116 24.28 -3.53 -10.52
CA ILE A 116 23.44 -3.80 -11.71
C ILE A 116 23.66 -2.74 -12.82
N LEU A 117 24.43 -1.68 -12.56
CA LEU A 117 24.64 -0.57 -13.51
C LEU A 117 26.04 -0.50 -14.16
N GLU A 118 26.97 -1.39 -13.81
CA GLU A 118 28.37 -1.30 -14.29
C GLU A 118 28.73 -2.21 -15.50
N ASP A 119 27.84 -3.08 -16.00
CA ASP A 119 28.14 -3.92 -17.20
C ASP A 119 27.87 -3.21 -18.55
N LYS A 120 28.13 -1.90 -18.62
CA LYS A 120 28.22 -1.17 -19.89
C LYS A 120 29.38 -0.18 -19.85
N SER A 121 30.59 -0.65 -20.11
CA SER A 121 31.72 0.16 -20.60
C SER A 121 32.66 -0.67 -21.44
#